data_AF-A0A2N1AS20-F1
#
_entry.id   AF-A0A2N1AS20-F1
#
_cell.length_a   1.000
_cell.length_b   1.000
_cell.length_c   1.000
_cell.angle_alpha   90.00
_cell.angle_beta   90.00
_cell.angle_gamma   90.00
#
_symmetry.space_group_name_H-M   'P 1'
#
loop_
_entity.id
_entity.type
_entity.pdbx_description
1 polymer ?
#
loop_
_entity_poly.entity_id
_entity_poly.type
_entity_poly.pdbx_seq_one_letter_code
_entity_poly.pdbx_strand_id
1 'polypeptide(L)'
;MSKINLSLIAALVVIPTGFGAFKMPTEMGLAITAIALALAFANLDKFSRFKGGGFEAELKSAVEKTYAALEELKDLALSLSAPIVDELAISGRMLQYIPLQHKLDRVEKISSVLRDLGASDGEINDACSTIIQRVKVDHIKSVLQCLKSENETKIDVLEGIDNQNIDNWDKSSLEKFISDHALKKNEEVDEWIQDLDYFIHAKKLRREDQWQS
;
A
#
# COMPACT_ATOMS: atom_id res chain seq x y z
N MET A 1 30.39 -18.28 10.76
CA MET A 1 31.30 -18.31 9.60
C MET A 1 30.65 -19.17 8.52
N SER A 2 30.49 -18.69 7.28
CA SER A 2 29.80 -19.47 6.23
C SER A 2 30.64 -20.70 5.85
N LYS A 3 29.99 -21.77 5.38
CA LYS A 3 30.67 -22.97 4.86
C LYS A 3 31.67 -22.63 3.74
N ILE A 4 31.34 -21.61 2.94
CA ILE A 4 32.17 -21.07 1.86
C ILE A 4 33.43 -20.40 2.44
N ASN A 5 33.31 -19.54 3.46
CA ASN A 5 34.46 -18.91 4.09
C ASN A 5 35.42 -19.92 4.73
N LEU A 6 34.87 -20.93 5.41
CA LEU A 6 35.69 -21.99 6.01
C LEU A 6 36.46 -22.78 4.92
N SER A 7 35.80 -23.08 3.80
CA SER A 7 36.42 -23.79 2.68
C SER A 7 37.51 -22.97 1.99
N LEU A 8 37.28 -21.65 1.82
CA LEU A 8 38.26 -20.74 1.23
C LEU A 8 39.47 -20.51 2.15
N ILE A 9 39.27 -20.41 3.47
CA ILE A 9 40.37 -20.32 4.45
C ILE A 9 41.20 -21.60 4.43
N ALA A 10 40.56 -22.78 4.39
CA ALA A 10 41.26 -24.05 4.28
C ALA A 10 42.05 -24.14 2.96
N ALA A 11 41.46 -23.72 1.83
CA ALA A 11 42.11 -23.68 0.53
C ALA A 11 43.34 -22.74 0.51
N LEU A 12 43.26 -21.59 1.19
CA LEU A 12 44.34 -20.61 1.30
C LEU A 12 45.59 -21.18 1.97
N VAL A 13 45.44 -22.18 2.84
CA VAL A 13 46.55 -22.83 3.53
C VAL A 13 47.03 -24.07 2.77
N VAL A 14 46.10 -24.94 2.37
CA VAL A 14 46.42 -26.26 1.80
C VAL A 14 47.05 -26.14 0.40
N ILE A 15 46.49 -25.31 -0.48
CA ILE A 15 46.91 -25.23 -1.89
C ILE A 15 48.31 -24.60 -2.02
N PRO A 16 48.62 -23.44 -1.38
CA PRO A 16 49.95 -22.86 -1.44
C PRO A 16 51.03 -23.74 -0.79
N THR A 17 50.69 -24.44 0.29
CA THR A 17 51.61 -25.38 0.95
C THR A 17 51.96 -26.55 0.03
N GLY A 18 50.99 -27.05 -0.75
CA GLY A 18 51.22 -28.02 -1.81
C GLY A 18 52.20 -27.52 -2.86
N PHE A 19 51.97 -26.34 -3.44
CA PHE A 19 52.88 -25.75 -4.44
C PHE A 19 54.28 -25.44 -3.88
N GLY A 20 54.38 -25.06 -2.59
CA GLY A 20 55.64 -24.89 -1.90
C GLY A 20 56.45 -26.19 -1.79
N ALA A 21 55.78 -27.32 -1.50
CA ALA A 21 56.42 -28.64 -1.47
C ALA A 21 56.96 -29.06 -2.85
N PHE A 22 56.30 -28.65 -3.94
CA PHE A 22 56.74 -28.89 -5.32
C PHE A 22 57.75 -27.86 -5.85
N LYS A 23 58.22 -26.93 -5.01
CA LYS A 23 59.14 -25.83 -5.39
C LYS A 23 58.62 -24.98 -6.56
N MET A 24 57.30 -24.70 -6.57
CA MET A 24 56.61 -23.90 -7.58
C MET A 24 56.22 -22.52 -7.01
N PRO A 25 57.18 -21.58 -6.88
CA PRO A 25 56.96 -20.33 -6.17
C PRO A 25 56.00 -19.37 -6.88
N THR A 26 55.96 -19.41 -8.21
CA THR A 26 55.08 -18.55 -9.03
C THR A 26 53.62 -18.94 -8.84
N GLU A 27 53.33 -20.23 -8.93
CA GLU A 27 52.01 -20.83 -8.78
C GLU A 27 51.50 -20.69 -7.35
N MET A 28 52.38 -20.82 -6.35
CA MET A 28 52.09 -20.54 -4.96
C MET A 28 51.64 -19.09 -4.75
N GLY A 29 52.37 -18.11 -5.31
CA GLY A 29 52.03 -16.70 -5.21
C GLY A 29 50.71 -16.35 -5.89
N LEU A 30 50.46 -16.91 -7.07
CA LEU A 30 49.19 -16.75 -7.79
C LEU A 30 48.02 -17.37 -7.02
N ALA A 31 48.20 -18.56 -6.44
CA ALA A 31 47.17 -19.23 -5.64
C ALA A 31 46.80 -18.43 -4.38
N ILE A 32 47.78 -17.92 -3.64
CA ILE A 32 47.54 -17.05 -2.48
C ILE A 32 46.72 -15.82 -2.89
N THR A 33 47.12 -15.16 -3.98
CA THR A 33 46.48 -13.93 -4.46
C THR A 33 45.03 -14.20 -4.90
N ALA A 34 44.80 -15.27 -5.67
CA ALA A 34 43.47 -15.63 -6.14
C ALA A 34 42.51 -15.99 -4.98
N ILE A 35 42.99 -16.76 -4.00
CA ILE A 35 42.16 -17.18 -2.86
C ILE A 35 41.91 -16.01 -1.90
N ALA A 36 42.89 -15.12 -1.71
CA ALA A 36 42.72 -13.89 -0.94
C ALA A 36 41.69 -12.93 -1.57
N LEU A 37 41.71 -12.79 -2.90
CA LEU A 37 40.69 -12.03 -3.63
C LEU A 37 39.31 -12.68 -3.49
N ALA A 38 39.21 -14.01 -3.66
CA ALA A 38 37.95 -14.74 -3.49
C ALA A 38 37.38 -14.58 -2.06
N LEU A 39 38.22 -14.57 -1.03
CA LEU A 39 37.82 -14.28 0.35
C LEU A 39 37.33 -12.83 0.53
N ALA A 40 37.97 -11.86 -0.12
CA ALA A 40 37.54 -10.47 -0.09
C ALA A 40 36.16 -10.31 -0.75
N PHE A 41 35.94 -10.94 -1.92
CA PHE A 41 34.64 -10.97 -2.62
C PHE A 41 33.55 -11.70 -1.82
N ALA A 42 33.87 -12.85 -1.21
CA ALA A 42 32.93 -13.62 -0.39
C ALA A 42 32.52 -12.94 0.93
N ASN A 43 33.18 -11.84 1.28
CA ASN A 43 32.88 -11.02 2.46
C ASN A 43 32.62 -9.55 2.09
N LEU A 44 32.27 -9.27 0.82
CA LEU A 44 31.97 -7.92 0.33
C LEU A 44 30.85 -7.23 1.11
N ASP A 45 29.87 -8.01 1.56
CA ASP A 45 28.77 -7.57 2.42
C ASP A 45 29.24 -7.00 3.77
N LYS A 46 30.48 -7.31 4.18
CA LYS A 46 31.10 -6.81 5.43
C LYS A 46 31.94 -5.56 5.21
N PHE A 47 32.18 -5.13 3.97
CA PHE A 47 32.99 -3.96 3.65
C PHE A 47 32.09 -2.78 3.24
N SER A 48 32.16 -1.67 3.99
CA SER A 48 31.43 -0.43 3.68
C SER A 48 32.13 0.44 2.62
N ARG A 49 33.46 0.32 2.51
CA ARG A 49 34.33 1.05 1.58
C ARG A 49 35.54 0.18 1.26
N PHE A 50 35.89 0.07 -0.02
CA PHE A 50 37.11 -0.58 -0.45
C PHE A 50 38.03 0.46 -1.10
N LYS A 51 39.29 0.54 -0.64
CA LYS A 51 40.31 1.42 -1.21
C LYS A 51 41.59 0.62 -1.45
N GLY A 52 41.98 0.47 -2.71
CA GLY A 52 43.17 -0.29 -3.10
C GLY A 52 43.55 -0.05 -4.57
N GLY A 53 44.85 0.06 -4.87
CA GLY A 53 45.35 0.19 -6.24
C GLY A 53 44.91 1.45 -7.01
N GLY A 54 44.57 2.54 -6.30
CA GLY A 54 44.02 3.76 -6.93
C GLY A 54 42.52 3.68 -7.24
N PHE A 55 41.85 2.58 -6.90
CA PHE A 55 40.40 2.44 -6.98
C PHE A 55 39.76 2.61 -5.60
N GLU A 56 38.62 3.32 -5.60
CA GLU A 56 37.77 3.53 -4.45
C GLU A 56 36.33 3.17 -4.85
N ALA A 57 35.74 2.19 -4.16
CA ALA A 57 34.37 1.77 -4.38
C ALA A 57 33.61 1.77 -3.05
N GLU A 58 32.46 2.44 -3.04
CA GLU A 58 31.65 2.70 -1.85
C GLU A 58 30.29 2.00 -2.00
N LEU A 59 30.05 0.96 -1.19
CA LEU A 59 28.84 0.13 -1.26
C LEU A 59 27.70 0.70 -0.40
N LYS A 60 28.04 1.50 0.62
CA LYS A 60 27.09 2.10 1.56
C LYS A 60 26.30 3.26 0.96
N SER A 61 26.93 4.10 0.12
CA SER A 61 26.28 5.25 -0.49
C SER A 61 25.26 4.86 -1.55
N ALA A 62 25.43 3.73 -2.25
CA ALA A 62 24.43 3.22 -3.17
C ALA A 62 23.13 2.80 -2.45
N VAL A 63 23.25 2.16 -1.29
CA VAL A 63 22.10 1.74 -0.47
C VAL A 63 21.39 2.94 0.14
N GLU A 64 22.13 3.89 0.72
CA GLU A 64 21.55 5.13 1.27
C GLU A 64 20.85 5.98 0.18
N LYS A 65 21.46 6.10 -1.00
CA LYS A 65 20.83 6.76 -2.16
C LYS A 65 19.58 6.04 -2.64
N THR A 66 19.56 4.70 -2.57
CA THR A 66 18.38 3.90 -2.95
C THR A 66 17.24 4.13 -1.96
N TYR A 67 17.51 4.13 -0.66
CA TYR A 67 16.49 4.45 0.35
C TYR A 67 15.99 5.89 0.22
N ALA A 68 16.88 6.85 -0.03
CA ALA A 68 16.49 8.23 -0.29
C ALA A 68 15.62 8.36 -1.55
N ALA A 69 15.98 7.67 -2.64
CA ALA A 69 15.18 7.65 -3.86
C ALA A 69 13.82 6.97 -3.68
N LEU A 70 13.75 5.92 -2.85
CA LEU A 70 12.46 5.28 -2.51
C LEU A 70 11.57 6.23 -1.71
N GLU A 71 12.13 6.97 -0.75
CA GLU A 71 11.39 7.96 0.02
C GLU A 71 10.89 9.10 -0.88
N GLU A 72 11.73 9.65 -1.75
CA GLU A 72 11.33 10.66 -2.75
C GLU A 72 10.23 10.14 -3.70
N LEU A 73 10.33 8.86 -4.10
CA LEU A 73 9.33 8.23 -4.96
C LEU A 73 7.99 8.02 -4.22
N LYS A 74 8.03 7.66 -2.93
CA LYS A 74 6.85 7.56 -2.06
C LYS A 74 6.18 8.92 -1.92
N ASP A 75 6.93 9.97 -1.65
CA ASP A 75 6.41 11.34 -1.50
C ASP A 75 5.78 11.86 -2.80
N LEU A 76 6.43 11.59 -3.93
CA LEU A 76 5.87 11.89 -5.26
C LEU A 76 4.58 11.12 -5.50
N ALA A 77 4.57 9.81 -5.21
CA ALA A 77 3.40 8.97 -5.40
C ALA A 77 2.22 9.44 -4.52
N LEU A 78 2.46 9.79 -3.25
CA LEU A 78 1.45 10.35 -2.36
C LEU A 78 0.89 11.67 -2.91
N SER A 79 1.77 12.57 -3.36
CA SER A 79 1.41 13.88 -3.92
C SER A 79 0.56 13.78 -5.18
N LEU A 80 0.78 12.74 -5.99
CA LEU A 80 0.00 12.48 -7.20
C LEU A 80 -1.29 11.69 -6.94
N SER A 81 -1.33 10.88 -5.88
CA SER A 81 -2.46 9.99 -5.60
C SER A 81 -3.73 10.75 -5.24
N ALA A 82 -3.63 11.75 -4.35
CA ALA A 82 -4.78 12.54 -3.92
C ALA A 82 -5.55 13.19 -5.09
N PRO A 83 -4.92 13.98 -6.00
CA PRO A 83 -5.66 14.58 -7.11
C PRO A 83 -6.23 13.56 -8.10
N ILE A 84 -5.57 12.41 -8.30
CA ILE A 84 -6.10 11.33 -9.14
C ILE A 84 -7.35 10.70 -8.50
N VAL A 85 -7.31 10.44 -7.18
CA VAL A 85 -8.44 9.90 -6.44
C VAL A 85 -9.60 10.90 -6.40
N ASP A 86 -9.31 12.19 -6.22
CA ASP A 86 -10.31 13.25 -6.27
C ASP A 86 -11.01 13.30 -7.64
N GLU A 87 -10.25 13.22 -8.73
CA GLU A 87 -10.80 13.15 -10.09
C GLU A 87 -11.66 11.89 -10.29
N LEU A 88 -11.21 10.73 -9.79
CA LEU A 88 -12.00 9.51 -9.82
C LEU A 88 -13.31 9.67 -9.05
N ALA A 89 -13.28 10.33 -7.89
CA ALA A 89 -14.49 10.66 -7.15
C ALA A 89 -15.42 11.53 -8.02
N ILE A 90 -14.93 12.62 -8.61
CA ILE A 90 -15.74 13.64 -9.31
C ILE A 90 -16.28 13.18 -10.68
N SER A 91 -15.54 12.35 -11.43
CA SER A 91 -15.75 11.98 -12.85
C SER A 91 -17.12 11.44 -13.29
N GLY A 92 -18.09 11.30 -12.38
CA GLY A 92 -19.46 10.84 -12.71
C GLY A 92 -20.40 11.87 -13.35
N ARG A 93 -19.97 13.11 -13.66
CA ARG A 93 -20.94 14.20 -13.99
C ARG A 93 -20.77 14.97 -15.31
N MET A 94 -19.85 14.64 -16.22
CA MET A 94 -19.84 15.40 -17.50
C MET A 94 -19.55 14.65 -18.80
N LEU A 95 -18.53 13.78 -18.93
CA LEU A 95 -18.15 13.28 -20.28
C LEU A 95 -17.62 11.83 -20.38
N GLN A 96 -17.29 11.13 -19.28
CA GLN A 96 -16.84 9.72 -19.30
C GLN A 96 -17.29 8.99 -18.03
N TYR A 97 -18.39 8.23 -18.11
CA TYR A 97 -18.86 7.42 -16.99
C TYR A 97 -17.91 6.22 -16.79
N ILE A 98 -17.32 6.14 -15.59
CA ILE A 98 -16.60 4.96 -15.12
C ILE A 98 -17.45 4.37 -13.98
N PRO A 99 -17.86 3.09 -14.09
CA PRO A 99 -18.57 2.41 -13.00
C PRO A 99 -17.83 2.50 -11.66
N LEU A 100 -18.57 2.63 -10.55
CA LEU A 100 -17.99 2.85 -9.23
C LEU A 100 -17.00 1.75 -8.84
N GLN A 101 -17.32 0.49 -9.15
CA GLN A 101 -16.43 -0.65 -8.91
C GLN A 101 -15.04 -0.43 -9.53
N HIS A 102 -14.98 -0.04 -10.80
CA HIS A 102 -13.71 0.21 -11.47
C HIS A 102 -12.95 1.40 -10.89
N LYS A 103 -13.64 2.37 -10.27
CA LYS A 103 -12.98 3.44 -9.52
C LYS A 103 -12.35 2.89 -8.25
N LEU A 104 -13.06 2.04 -7.51
CA LEU A 104 -12.54 1.40 -6.31
C LEU A 104 -11.37 0.44 -6.62
N ASP A 105 -11.43 -0.30 -7.73
CA ASP A 105 -10.32 -1.15 -8.19
C ASP A 105 -9.05 -0.33 -8.48
N ARG A 106 -9.22 0.86 -9.07
CA ARG A 106 -8.10 1.79 -9.34
C ARG A 106 -7.53 2.35 -8.04
N VAL A 107 -8.40 2.69 -7.08
CA VAL A 107 -7.99 3.18 -5.76
C VAL A 107 -7.23 2.08 -5.01
N GLU A 108 -7.71 0.84 -5.01
CA GLU A 108 -7.02 -0.29 -4.41
C GLU A 108 -5.63 -0.51 -5.05
N LYS A 109 -5.54 -0.37 -6.37
CA LYS A 109 -4.26 -0.46 -7.07
C LYS A 109 -3.29 0.67 -6.65
N ILE A 110 -3.80 1.90 -6.50
CA ILE A 110 -3.00 3.03 -5.97
C ILE A 110 -2.54 2.73 -4.55
N SER A 111 -3.44 2.28 -3.67
CA SER A 111 -3.13 1.90 -2.29
C SER A 111 -2.07 0.79 -2.22
N SER A 112 -2.14 -0.21 -3.08
CA SER A 112 -1.13 -1.27 -3.18
C SER A 112 0.24 -0.72 -3.56
N VAL A 113 0.30 0.16 -4.59
CA VAL A 113 1.58 0.76 -5.02
C VAL A 113 2.18 1.63 -3.90
N LEU A 114 1.36 2.43 -3.22
CA LEU A 114 1.82 3.24 -2.08
C LEU A 114 2.36 2.37 -0.94
N ARG A 115 1.69 1.25 -0.65
CA ARG A 115 2.13 0.28 0.35
C ARG A 115 3.45 -0.38 -0.03
N ASP A 116 3.64 -0.71 -1.31
CA ASP A 116 4.89 -1.26 -1.84
C ASP A 116 6.05 -0.24 -1.76
N LEU A 117 5.73 1.07 -1.85
CA LEU A 117 6.67 2.17 -1.62
C LEU A 117 6.91 2.49 -0.14
N GLY A 118 6.27 1.76 0.78
CA GLY A 118 6.46 1.91 2.22
C GLY A 118 5.59 2.99 2.88
N ALA A 119 4.54 3.48 2.21
CA ALA A 119 3.55 4.35 2.84
C ALA A 119 2.77 3.60 3.94
N SER A 120 2.50 4.31 5.04
CA SER A 120 1.68 3.83 6.15
C SER A 120 0.20 3.80 5.78
N ASP A 121 -0.59 3.02 6.52
CA ASP A 121 -2.04 3.00 6.35
C ASP A 121 -2.69 4.39 6.56
N GLY A 122 -2.11 5.22 7.42
CA GLY A 122 -2.56 6.60 7.62
C GLY A 122 -2.40 7.44 6.36
N GLU A 123 -1.21 7.44 5.77
CA GLU A 123 -0.91 8.19 4.53
C GLU A 123 -1.77 7.70 3.36
N ILE A 124 -1.98 6.38 3.24
CA ILE A 124 -2.83 5.80 2.20
C ILE A 124 -4.30 6.22 2.41
N ASN A 125 -4.79 6.16 3.65
CA ASN A 125 -6.15 6.57 3.99
C ASN A 125 -6.39 8.05 3.71
N ASP A 126 -5.42 8.90 4.02
CA ASP A 126 -5.49 10.34 3.75
C ASP A 126 -5.54 10.61 2.24
N ALA A 127 -4.64 9.98 1.48
CA ALA A 127 -4.59 10.09 0.01
C ALA A 127 -5.85 9.55 -0.68
N CYS A 128 -6.53 8.57 -0.08
CA CYS A 128 -7.74 7.95 -0.63
C CYS A 128 -9.04 8.47 -0.01
N SER A 129 -8.96 9.43 0.91
CA SER A 129 -10.07 9.81 1.79
C SER A 129 -11.30 10.31 1.02
N THR A 130 -11.10 11.14 -0.01
CA THR A 130 -12.20 11.78 -0.75
C THR A 130 -13.18 10.78 -1.36
N ILE A 131 -12.70 9.76 -2.06
CA ILE A 131 -13.59 8.77 -2.69
C ILE A 131 -14.24 7.88 -1.63
N ILE A 132 -13.52 7.50 -0.57
CA ILE A 132 -14.06 6.70 0.52
C ILE A 132 -15.18 7.45 1.24
N GLN A 133 -14.97 8.73 1.56
CA GLN A 133 -15.99 9.56 2.21
C GLN A 133 -17.21 9.73 1.30
N ARG A 134 -17.00 9.98 0.01
CA ARG A 134 -18.11 10.10 -0.94
C ARG A 134 -18.95 8.84 -1.03
N VAL A 135 -18.33 7.67 -1.21
CA VAL A 135 -19.07 6.41 -1.31
C VAL A 135 -19.81 6.11 -0.01
N LYS A 136 -19.22 6.43 1.14
CA LYS A 136 -19.90 6.32 2.44
C LYS A 136 -21.15 7.20 2.52
N VAL A 137 -21.05 8.45 2.07
CA VAL A 137 -22.20 9.37 2.00
C VAL A 137 -23.26 8.84 1.03
N ASP A 138 -22.86 8.28 -0.10
CA ASP A 138 -23.79 7.68 -1.06
C ASP A 138 -24.52 6.47 -0.44
N HIS A 139 -23.84 5.61 0.34
CA HIS A 139 -24.49 4.53 1.09
C HIS A 139 -25.55 5.07 2.07
N ILE A 140 -25.21 6.11 2.84
CA ILE A 140 -26.14 6.73 3.78
C ILE A 140 -27.36 7.27 3.03
N LYS A 141 -27.16 7.94 1.89
CA LYS A 141 -28.25 8.45 1.05
C LYS A 141 -29.15 7.34 0.54
N SER A 142 -28.61 6.18 0.14
CA SER A 142 -29.41 5.02 -0.25
C SER A 142 -30.28 4.51 0.90
N VAL A 143 -29.72 4.41 2.13
CA VAL A 143 -30.50 4.06 3.33
C VAL A 143 -31.64 5.05 3.55
N LEU A 144 -31.34 6.36 3.51
CA LEU A 144 -32.33 7.41 3.71
C LEU A 144 -33.42 7.39 2.62
N GLN A 145 -33.07 7.10 1.37
CA GLN A 145 -34.03 6.98 0.28
C GLN A 145 -34.98 5.81 0.49
N CYS A 146 -34.48 4.64 0.89
CA CYS A 146 -35.32 3.49 1.23
C CYS A 146 -36.21 3.76 2.46
N LEU A 147 -35.70 4.48 3.46
CA LEU A 147 -36.50 4.92 4.59
C LEU A 147 -37.62 5.88 4.17
N LYS A 148 -37.37 6.80 3.22
CA LYS A 148 -38.39 7.72 2.68
C LYS A 148 -39.53 6.95 2.03
N SER A 149 -39.25 5.91 1.25
CA SER A 149 -40.30 5.09 0.61
C SER A 149 -41.15 4.29 1.60
N GLU A 150 -40.60 3.88 2.74
CA GLU A 150 -41.35 3.11 3.77
C GLU A 150 -42.08 4.00 4.79
N ASN A 151 -41.75 5.29 4.83
CA ASN A 151 -42.22 6.23 5.86
C ASN A 151 -42.79 7.52 5.25
N GLU A 152 -43.72 7.39 4.30
CA GLU A 152 -44.32 8.52 3.56
C GLU A 152 -44.91 9.62 4.48
N THR A 153 -45.38 9.26 5.68
CA THR A 153 -45.95 10.21 6.65
C THR A 153 -44.89 10.96 7.48
N LYS A 154 -43.61 10.62 7.32
CA LYS A 154 -42.48 11.19 8.09
C LYS A 154 -41.39 11.78 7.18
N ILE A 155 -41.74 12.17 5.95
CA ILE A 155 -40.79 12.71 4.96
C ILE A 155 -40.06 13.95 5.51
N ASP A 156 -40.75 14.85 6.22
CA ASP A 156 -40.16 16.07 6.79
C ASP A 156 -38.94 15.77 7.70
N VAL A 157 -39.01 14.68 8.46
CA VAL A 157 -37.92 14.22 9.35
C VAL A 157 -36.71 13.76 8.53
N LEU A 158 -36.96 13.12 7.38
CA LEU A 158 -35.94 12.54 6.51
C LEU A 158 -35.33 13.57 5.55
N GLU A 159 -36.08 14.59 5.14
CA GLU A 159 -35.58 15.72 4.34
C GLU A 159 -34.78 16.71 5.19
N GLY A 160 -35.10 16.85 6.48
CA GLY A 160 -34.30 17.67 7.42
C GLY A 160 -32.86 17.20 7.62
N ILE A 161 -32.52 15.97 7.19
CA ILE A 161 -31.18 15.36 7.30
C ILE A 161 -30.22 15.90 6.24
N ASP A 162 -30.69 16.37 5.09
CA ASP A 162 -29.81 16.92 4.05
C ASP A 162 -29.05 18.17 4.56
N ASN A 163 -29.55 18.81 5.62
CA ASN A 163 -28.89 19.92 6.32
C ASN A 163 -28.03 19.50 7.53
N GLN A 164 -28.03 18.21 7.89
CA GLN A 164 -27.21 17.66 8.97
C GLN A 164 -25.90 17.12 8.40
N ASN A 165 -24.83 17.23 9.19
CA ASN A 165 -23.56 16.61 8.83
C ASN A 165 -23.65 15.09 9.02
N ILE A 166 -23.98 14.38 7.94
CA ILE A 166 -24.02 12.91 7.89
C ILE A 166 -22.65 12.29 7.61
N ASP A 167 -21.61 13.09 7.41
CA ASP A 167 -20.29 12.61 6.96
C ASP A 167 -19.67 11.65 7.97
N ASN A 168 -20.09 11.66 9.23
CA ASN A 168 -19.56 10.77 10.27
C ASN A 168 -20.53 9.66 10.68
N TRP A 169 -21.65 9.50 9.98
CA TRP A 169 -22.61 8.45 10.33
C TRP A 169 -22.06 7.07 9.99
N ASP A 170 -22.34 6.15 10.90
CA ASP A 170 -22.08 4.73 10.79
C ASP A 170 -23.38 3.94 11.01
N LYS A 171 -23.26 2.61 11.03
CA LYS A 171 -24.39 1.71 11.34
C LYS A 171 -25.10 2.08 12.64
N SER A 172 -24.34 2.33 13.71
CA SER A 172 -24.90 2.66 15.03
C SER A 172 -25.70 3.97 14.99
N SER A 173 -25.17 4.97 14.28
CA SER A 173 -25.81 6.27 14.09
C SER A 173 -27.14 6.15 13.35
N LEU A 174 -27.18 5.33 12.29
CA LEU A 174 -28.40 5.07 11.53
C LEU A 174 -29.45 4.30 12.35
N GLU A 175 -29.05 3.23 13.05
CA GLU A 175 -29.97 2.46 13.89
C GLU A 175 -30.55 3.33 15.02
N LYS A 176 -29.71 4.18 15.63
CA LYS A 176 -30.17 5.16 16.63
C LYS A 176 -31.16 6.14 16.01
N PHE A 177 -30.84 6.71 14.86
CA PHE A 177 -31.72 7.66 14.17
C PHE A 177 -33.10 7.06 13.83
N ILE A 178 -33.10 5.80 13.34
CA ILE A 178 -34.32 5.03 13.06
C ILE A 178 -35.15 4.84 14.33
N SER A 179 -34.50 4.44 15.42
CA SER A 179 -35.17 4.23 16.72
C SER A 179 -35.75 5.54 17.28
N ASP A 180 -34.95 6.60 17.31
CA ASP A 180 -35.32 7.92 17.89
C ASP A 180 -36.55 8.53 17.20
N HIS A 181 -36.73 8.26 15.91
CA HIS A 181 -37.86 8.76 15.12
C HIS A 181 -38.94 7.71 14.85
N ALA A 182 -38.83 6.53 15.45
CA ALA A 182 -39.73 5.38 15.25
C ALA A 182 -40.00 5.11 13.76
N LEU A 183 -38.94 5.05 12.95
CA LEU A 183 -39.03 4.78 11.52
C LEU A 183 -39.21 3.28 11.28
N LYS A 184 -40.04 2.95 10.28
CA LYS A 184 -40.25 1.57 9.84
C LYS A 184 -39.11 1.15 8.91
N LYS A 185 -38.56 -0.04 9.18
CA LYS A 185 -37.58 -0.72 8.31
C LYS A 185 -38.28 -1.79 7.49
N ASN A 186 -37.84 -1.94 6.25
CA ASN A 186 -38.07 -3.15 5.45
C ASN A 186 -36.73 -3.88 5.25
N GLU A 187 -36.77 -5.04 4.60
CA GLU A 187 -35.57 -5.84 4.31
C GLU A 187 -34.52 -5.05 3.52
N GLU A 188 -34.96 -4.19 2.59
CA GLU A 188 -34.05 -3.38 1.77
C GLU A 188 -33.26 -2.37 2.61
N VAL A 189 -33.90 -1.74 3.61
CA VAL A 189 -33.21 -0.84 4.56
C VAL A 189 -32.12 -1.60 5.33
N ASP A 190 -32.41 -2.83 5.78
CA ASP A 190 -31.42 -3.66 6.48
C ASP A 190 -30.23 -4.00 5.57
N GLU A 191 -30.47 -4.34 4.30
CA GLU A 191 -29.43 -4.63 3.33
C GLU A 191 -28.53 -3.40 3.04
N TRP A 192 -29.09 -2.20 2.93
CA TRP A 192 -28.29 -0.97 2.74
C TRP A 192 -27.48 -0.59 3.99
N ILE A 193 -27.99 -0.84 5.20
CA ILE A 193 -27.23 -0.65 6.44
C ILE A 193 -26.06 -1.64 6.50
N GLN A 194 -26.27 -2.90 6.10
CA GLN A 194 -25.20 -3.89 6.02
C GLN A 194 -24.17 -3.52 4.95
N ASP A 195 -24.59 -2.97 3.82
CA ASP A 195 -23.69 -2.49 2.77
C ASP A 195 -22.77 -1.37 3.28
N LEU A 196 -23.32 -0.41 4.02
CA LEU A 196 -22.53 0.65 4.65
C LEU A 196 -21.50 0.07 5.61
N ASP A 197 -21.93 -0.83 6.50
CA ASP A 197 -21.06 -1.47 7.50
C ASP A 197 -19.93 -2.26 6.83
N TYR A 198 -20.25 -3.03 5.80
CA TYR A 198 -19.27 -3.75 4.99
C TYR A 198 -18.30 -2.78 4.32
N PHE A 199 -18.78 -1.70 3.69
CA PHE A 199 -17.92 -0.73 3.03
C PHE A 199 -16.99 -0.01 4.01
N ILE A 200 -17.46 0.36 5.20
CA ILE A 200 -16.63 1.02 6.23
C ILE A 200 -15.41 0.17 6.58
N HIS A 201 -15.58 -1.15 6.71
CA HIS A 201 -14.52 -2.08 7.13
C HIS A 201 -13.67 -2.60 5.96
N ALA A 202 -14.30 -2.95 4.84
CA ALA A 202 -13.65 -3.63 3.72
C ALA A 202 -13.23 -2.71 2.57
N LYS A 203 -13.76 -1.47 2.53
CA LYS A 203 -13.59 -0.51 1.41
C LYS A 203 -14.00 -1.09 0.04
N LYS A 204 -14.94 -2.03 0.06
CA LYS A 204 -15.47 -2.74 -1.11
C LYS A 204 -16.99 -2.72 -1.09
N LEU A 205 -17.60 -2.88 -2.27
CA LEU A 205 -19.04 -2.97 -2.41
C LEU A 205 -19.49 -4.41 -2.14
N ARG A 206 -20.54 -4.60 -1.31
CA ARG A 206 -21.10 -5.94 -1.06
C ARG A 206 -22.08 -6.37 -2.17
N ARG A 207 -22.92 -5.45 -2.64
CA ARG A 207 -23.90 -5.65 -3.73
C ARG A 207 -23.54 -4.77 -4.93
N GLU A 208 -22.53 -5.18 -5.69
CA GLU A 208 -21.94 -4.37 -6.78
C GLU A 208 -22.95 -3.93 -7.86
N ASP A 209 -23.96 -4.76 -8.12
CA ASP A 209 -25.04 -4.54 -9.08
C ASP A 209 -25.89 -3.31 -8.75
N GLN A 210 -26.03 -2.97 -7.46
CA GLN A 210 -26.80 -1.82 -6.99
C GLN A 210 -26.09 -0.46 -7.23
N TRP A 211 -24.86 -0.47 -7.72
CA TRP A 211 -24.00 0.70 -7.89
C TRP A 211 -23.64 1.01 -9.35
N GLN A 212 -24.22 0.29 -10.31
CA GLN A 212 -23.90 0.38 -11.75
C GLN A 212 -24.78 1.36 -12.53
N SER A 213 -25.69 2.07 -11.84
CA SER A 213 -26.64 3.03 -12.45
C SER A 213 -26.03 4.42 -12.73
#